data_AF-H1LVD7-F1
#
_entry.id   AF-H1LVD7-F1
#
_cell.length_a   1.000
_cell.length_b   1.000
_cell.length_c   1.000
_cell.angle_alpha   90.00
_cell.angle_beta   90.00
_cell.angle_gamma   90.00
#
_symmetry.space_group_name_H-M   'P 1'
#
loop_
_entity.id
_entity.type
_entity.pdbx_description
1 polymer ?
#
loop_
_entity_poly.entity_id
_entity_poly.type
_entity_poly.pdbx_seq_one_letter_code
_entity_poly.pdbx_strand_id
1 'polypeptide(L)'
;MDELFDAICSLEIINITLNNEDNPQLIFESLNSTGLDLSEGDKIRNFILMGLPTREQDEYYDKYWNRIEECTKYDVSAFVRDYLSVKQLVISSQKKIYVSFKEYVELHAIEAEELLKDILEYAKCYEVLLCGGTNNKALNACIYRLNRLETTVTRPFFLEVLRLHDDGKMDMAQVTEVFLITENYLFRRTICDLPTNVLNKIFLMLHREIVRYDGEDADYVEKFKYALLSKK
;
A
#
# COMPACT_ATOMS: atom_id res chain seq x y z
N MET A 1 -20.73 -28.87 18.58
CA MET A 1 -20.82 -29.87 17.49
C MET A 1 -22.04 -29.57 16.64
N ASP A 2 -23.21 -29.36 17.24
CA ASP A 2 -24.44 -29.04 16.52
C ASP A 2 -24.36 -27.72 15.74
N GLU A 3 -23.80 -26.65 16.32
CA GLU A 3 -23.61 -25.37 15.61
C GLU A 3 -22.69 -25.47 14.38
N LEU A 4 -21.65 -26.31 14.43
CA LEU A 4 -20.74 -26.53 13.29
C LEU A 4 -21.45 -27.33 12.19
N PHE A 5 -22.26 -28.31 12.57
CA PHE A 5 -23.05 -29.12 11.65
C PHE A 5 -24.11 -28.27 10.95
N ASP A 6 -24.84 -27.44 11.70
CA ASP A 6 -25.86 -26.53 11.17
C ASP A 6 -25.25 -25.48 10.22
N ALA A 7 -24.05 -24.98 10.52
CA ALA A 7 -23.31 -24.07 9.65
C ALA A 7 -22.92 -24.74 8.32
N ILE A 8 -22.46 -25.99 8.34
CA ILE A 8 -22.14 -26.76 7.12
C ILE A 8 -23.41 -27.04 6.31
N CYS A 9 -24.53 -27.38 6.97
CA CYS A 9 -25.82 -27.61 6.31
C CYS A 9 -26.42 -26.36 5.69
N SER A 10 -25.99 -25.16 6.12
CA SER A 10 -26.43 -23.87 5.57
C SER A 10 -25.54 -23.39 4.41
N LEU A 11 -24.52 -24.15 4.01
CA LEU A 11 -23.59 -23.77 2.95
C LEU A 11 -24.24 -23.95 1.57
N GLU A 12 -24.44 -22.85 0.85
CA GLU A 12 -24.84 -22.87 -0.56
C GLU A 12 -23.60 -22.74 -1.45
N ILE A 13 -23.38 -23.72 -2.32
CA ILE A 13 -22.23 -23.74 -3.26
C ILE A 13 -22.74 -23.47 -4.66
N ILE A 14 -22.26 -22.39 -5.28
CA ILE A 14 -22.46 -22.10 -6.69
C ILE A 14 -21.19 -22.53 -7.45
N ASN A 15 -21.33 -23.51 -8.34
CA ASN A 15 -20.24 -23.93 -9.21
C ASN A 15 -20.45 -23.36 -10.62
N ILE A 16 -19.46 -22.60 -11.11
CA ILE A 16 -19.44 -22.03 -12.46
C ILE A 16 -18.29 -22.68 -13.22
N THR A 17 -18.62 -23.45 -14.24
CA THR A 17 -17.64 -24.09 -15.12
C THR A 17 -17.41 -23.20 -16.34
N LEU A 18 -16.14 -22.94 -16.64
CA LEU A 18 -15.72 -22.10 -17.76
C LEU A 18 -15.22 -22.96 -18.92
N ASN A 19 -15.54 -22.56 -20.14
CA ASN A 19 -14.94 -23.13 -21.35
C ASN A 19 -13.61 -22.42 -21.66
N ASN A 20 -12.80 -23.01 -22.54
CA ASN A 20 -11.50 -22.44 -22.93
C ASN A 20 -11.60 -21.06 -23.61
N GLU A 21 -12.77 -20.70 -24.14
CA GLU A 21 -13.02 -19.40 -24.78
C GLU A 21 -13.55 -18.34 -23.79
N ASP A 22 -13.94 -18.76 -22.58
CA ASP A 22 -14.46 -17.87 -21.56
C ASP A 22 -13.31 -17.16 -20.85
N ASN A 23 -13.51 -15.87 -20.52
CA ASN A 23 -12.56 -15.11 -19.73
C ASN A 23 -12.99 -15.12 -18.25
N PRO A 24 -12.27 -15.84 -17.36
CA PRO A 24 -12.62 -15.94 -15.95
C PRO A 24 -12.75 -14.57 -15.27
N GLN A 25 -11.88 -13.63 -15.66
CA GLN A 25 -11.84 -12.29 -15.10
C GLN A 25 -13.12 -11.50 -15.40
N LEU A 26 -13.58 -11.52 -16.66
CA LEU A 26 -14.78 -10.79 -17.07
C LEU A 26 -16.04 -11.35 -16.41
N ILE A 27 -16.12 -12.67 -16.26
CA ILE A 27 -17.24 -13.33 -15.59
C ILE A 27 -17.25 -12.96 -14.11
N PHE A 28 -16.09 -13.00 -13.46
CA PHE A 28 -15.94 -12.59 -12.07
C PHE A 28 -16.32 -11.11 -11.85
N GLU A 29 -15.86 -10.20 -12.72
CA GLU A 29 -16.22 -8.79 -12.67
C GLU A 29 -17.74 -8.59 -12.85
N SER A 30 -18.36 -9.31 -13.79
CA SER A 30 -19.81 -9.25 -14.02
C SER A 30 -20.60 -9.73 -12.80
N LEU A 31 -20.19 -10.83 -12.17
CA LEU A 31 -20.88 -11.38 -10.99
C LEU A 31 -20.82 -10.40 -9.81
N ASN A 32 -19.64 -9.85 -9.54
CA ASN A 32 -19.45 -8.88 -8.47
C ASN A 32 -20.21 -7.57 -8.68
N SER A 33 -20.47 -7.19 -9.94
CA SER A 33 -21.25 -5.98 -10.24
C SER A 33 -22.74 -6.08 -9.84
N THR A 34 -23.23 -7.30 -9.60
CA THR A 34 -24.65 -7.58 -9.31
C THR A 34 -24.95 -8.01 -7.87
N GLY A 35 -23.93 -8.10 -7.00
CA GLY A 35 -24.05 -8.70 -5.65
C GLY A 35 -23.51 -7.83 -4.50
N LEU A 36 -23.11 -8.47 -3.39
CA LEU A 36 -22.43 -7.81 -2.27
C LEU A 36 -20.99 -7.47 -2.69
N ASP A 37 -20.62 -6.20 -2.63
CA ASP A 37 -19.34 -5.72 -3.14
C ASP A 37 -18.15 -6.38 -2.42
N LEU A 38 -17.34 -7.12 -3.17
CA LEU A 38 -16.00 -7.53 -2.70
C LEU A 38 -15.16 -6.32 -2.32
N SER A 39 -14.26 -6.53 -1.36
CA SER A 39 -13.24 -5.51 -1.06
C SER A 39 -12.35 -5.27 -2.29
N GLU A 40 -11.77 -4.08 -2.39
CA GLU A 40 -10.86 -3.76 -3.50
C GLU A 40 -9.62 -4.68 -3.46
N GLY A 41 -9.16 -5.03 -2.26
CA GLY A 41 -8.10 -6.03 -2.05
C GLY A 41 -8.45 -7.40 -2.63
N ASP A 42 -9.67 -7.90 -2.38
CA ASP A 42 -10.13 -9.17 -2.95
C ASP A 42 -10.20 -9.11 -4.48
N LYS A 43 -10.70 -8.01 -5.05
CA LYS A 43 -10.73 -7.83 -6.52
C LYS A 43 -9.31 -7.88 -7.11
N ILE A 44 -8.35 -7.24 -6.43
CA ILE A 44 -6.94 -7.23 -6.84
C ILE A 44 -6.31 -8.63 -6.73
N ARG A 45 -6.54 -9.37 -5.63
CA ARG A 45 -6.10 -10.77 -5.50
C ARG A 45 -6.53 -11.58 -6.71
N ASN A 46 -7.84 -11.53 -6.98
CA ASN A 46 -8.44 -12.33 -8.04
C ASN A 46 -7.91 -11.92 -9.42
N PHE A 47 -7.74 -10.62 -9.67
CA PHE A 47 -7.13 -10.14 -10.91
C PHE A 47 -5.72 -10.66 -11.16
N ILE A 48 -4.87 -10.68 -10.14
CA ILE A 48 -3.50 -11.17 -10.31
C ILE A 48 -3.48 -12.69 -10.47
N LEU A 49 -4.25 -13.43 -9.65
CA LEU A 49 -4.16 -14.88 -9.59
C LEU A 49 -4.98 -15.60 -10.67
N MET A 50 -6.16 -15.11 -11.06
CA MET A 50 -7.01 -15.80 -12.05
C MET A 50 -6.38 -15.90 -13.43
N GLY A 51 -5.42 -15.02 -13.77
CA GLY A 51 -4.65 -15.09 -15.01
C GLY A 51 -3.59 -16.18 -15.05
N LEU A 52 -3.32 -16.85 -13.92
CA LEU A 52 -2.23 -17.83 -13.79
C LEU A 52 -2.74 -19.28 -13.94
N PRO A 53 -1.88 -20.22 -14.37
CA PRO A 53 -2.17 -21.65 -14.30
C PRO A 53 -2.48 -22.08 -12.86
N THR A 54 -3.41 -23.02 -12.66
CA THR A 54 -3.87 -23.45 -11.33
C THR A 54 -2.75 -23.79 -10.35
N ARG A 55 -1.67 -24.44 -10.84
CA ARG A 55 -0.51 -24.80 -10.00
C ARG A 55 0.24 -23.57 -9.47
N GLU A 56 0.30 -22.50 -10.27
CA GLU A 56 0.96 -21.25 -9.90
C GLU A 56 0.07 -20.38 -9.00
N GLN A 57 -1.25 -20.50 -9.09
CA GLN A 57 -2.19 -19.78 -8.22
C GLN A 57 -1.94 -20.09 -6.74
N ASP A 58 -1.91 -21.38 -6.39
CA ASP A 58 -1.67 -21.83 -5.01
C ASP A 58 -0.27 -21.40 -4.55
N GLU A 59 0.75 -21.60 -5.40
CA GLU A 59 2.13 -21.22 -5.09
C GLU A 59 2.25 -19.72 -4.84
N TYR A 60 1.66 -18.87 -5.69
CA TYR A 60 1.77 -17.42 -5.58
C TYR A 60 0.90 -16.86 -4.45
N TYR A 61 -0.23 -17.50 -4.16
CA TYR A 61 -1.03 -17.16 -2.99
C TYR A 61 -0.23 -17.35 -1.71
N ASP A 62 0.33 -18.55 -1.50
CA ASP A 62 1.08 -18.87 -0.28
C ASP A 62 2.39 -18.07 -0.17
N LYS A 63 3.12 -17.94 -1.29
CA LYS A 63 4.44 -17.30 -1.33
C LYS A 63 4.36 -15.79 -1.19
N TYR A 64 3.33 -15.15 -1.75
CA TYR A 64 3.23 -13.70 -1.85
C TYR A 64 1.95 -13.14 -1.24
N TRP A 65 0.78 -13.56 -1.72
CA TRP A 65 -0.47 -12.87 -1.39
C TRP A 65 -0.86 -12.99 0.09
N ASN A 66 -0.79 -14.19 0.67
CA ASN A 66 -1.07 -14.39 2.09
C ASN A 66 -0.14 -13.52 2.96
N ARG A 67 1.14 -13.38 2.58
CA ARG A 67 2.09 -12.52 3.29
C ARG A 67 1.74 -11.03 3.16
N ILE A 68 1.26 -10.61 2.00
CA ILE A 68 0.74 -9.24 1.81
C ILE A 68 -0.43 -9.00 2.78
N GLU A 69 -1.40 -9.91 2.83
CA GLU A 69 -2.56 -9.82 3.73
C GLU A 69 -2.13 -9.71 5.20
N GLU A 70 -1.18 -10.54 5.64
CA GLU A 70 -0.63 -10.51 7.00
C GLU A 70 0.06 -9.17 7.33
N CYS A 71 0.94 -8.69 6.44
CA CYS A 71 1.66 -7.43 6.61
C CYS A 71 0.71 -6.22 6.68
N THR A 72 -0.40 -6.25 5.94
CA THR A 72 -1.39 -5.16 5.90
C THR A 72 -2.49 -5.29 6.95
N LYS A 73 -2.38 -6.26 7.89
CA LYS A 73 -3.43 -6.59 8.87
C LYS A 73 -4.79 -6.82 8.21
N TYR A 74 -4.78 -7.47 7.04
CA TYR A 74 -5.94 -7.78 6.20
C TYR A 74 -6.70 -6.56 5.64
N ASP A 75 -6.21 -5.33 5.81
CA ASP A 75 -6.71 -4.15 5.09
C ASP A 75 -5.86 -3.87 3.84
N VAL A 76 -5.90 -4.81 2.90
CA VAL A 76 -5.18 -4.71 1.62
C VAL A 76 -5.67 -3.52 0.80
N SER A 77 -6.94 -3.14 0.94
CA SER A 77 -7.52 -2.02 0.18
C SER A 77 -6.84 -0.69 0.53
N ALA A 78 -6.68 -0.38 1.83
CA ALA A 78 -5.99 0.84 2.25
C ALA A 78 -4.51 0.83 1.85
N PHE A 79 -3.85 -0.32 1.99
CA PHE A 79 -2.46 -0.48 1.57
C PHE A 79 -2.27 -0.25 0.06
N VAL A 80 -3.05 -0.91 -0.79
CA VAL A 80 -2.89 -0.79 -2.25
C VAL A 80 -3.16 0.63 -2.72
N ARG A 81 -4.06 1.36 -2.04
CA ARG A 81 -4.27 2.79 -2.30
C ARG A 81 -3.00 3.61 -2.03
N ASP A 82 -2.32 3.38 -0.92
CA ASP A 82 -1.06 4.06 -0.59
C ASP A 82 0.07 3.65 -1.56
N TYR A 83 0.17 2.36 -1.89
CA TYR A 83 1.10 1.82 -2.88
C TYR A 83 0.90 2.44 -4.27
N LEU A 84 -0.32 2.49 -4.79
CA LEU A 84 -0.60 3.13 -6.09
C LEU A 84 -0.31 4.63 -6.06
N SER A 85 -0.56 5.29 -4.92
CA SER A 85 -0.22 6.70 -4.74
C SER A 85 1.27 6.94 -4.91
N VAL A 86 2.11 6.03 -4.43
CA VAL A 86 3.56 6.05 -4.67
C VAL A 86 3.88 5.83 -6.15
N LYS A 87 3.34 4.77 -6.77
CA LYS A 87 3.69 4.37 -8.15
C LYS A 87 3.22 5.38 -9.20
N GLN A 88 2.06 5.98 -9.01
CA GLN A 88 1.41 6.86 -9.99
C GLN A 88 1.49 8.35 -9.63
N LEU A 89 1.89 8.69 -8.39
CA LEU A 89 1.87 10.05 -7.86
C LEU A 89 0.47 10.70 -7.91
N VAL A 90 -0.57 9.88 -7.75
CA VAL A 90 -1.98 10.27 -7.73
C VAL A 90 -2.71 9.49 -6.65
N ILE A 91 -3.53 10.17 -5.83
CA ILE A 91 -4.32 9.52 -4.79
C ILE A 91 -5.66 9.10 -5.39
N SER A 92 -5.86 7.80 -5.57
CA SER A 92 -7.14 7.24 -6.01
C SER A 92 -8.20 7.28 -4.90
N SER A 93 -9.46 7.43 -5.29
CA SER A 93 -10.59 7.27 -4.36
C SER A 93 -10.82 5.80 -4.04
N GLN A 94 -11.40 5.51 -2.87
CA GLN A 94 -11.57 4.13 -2.38
C GLN A 94 -12.28 3.21 -3.40
N LYS A 95 -13.31 3.71 -4.07
CA LYS A 95 -14.10 2.93 -5.06
C LYS A 95 -13.39 2.70 -6.40
N LYS A 96 -12.23 3.32 -6.61
CA LYS A 96 -11.49 3.28 -7.88
C LYS A 96 -10.15 2.56 -7.74
N ILE A 97 -9.85 1.96 -6.59
CA ILE A 97 -8.56 1.32 -6.32
C ILE A 97 -8.33 0.18 -7.30
N TYR A 98 -9.30 -0.73 -7.44
CA TYR A 98 -9.22 -1.85 -8.37
C TYR A 98 -9.01 -1.40 -9.81
N VAL A 99 -9.82 -0.44 -10.28
CA VAL A 99 -9.72 0.08 -11.65
C VAL A 99 -8.35 0.74 -11.89
N SER A 100 -7.89 1.57 -10.95
CA SER A 100 -6.58 2.22 -11.04
C SER A 100 -5.44 1.20 -11.03
N PHE A 101 -5.57 0.14 -10.24
CA PHE A 101 -4.61 -0.96 -10.17
C PHE A 101 -4.52 -1.71 -11.49
N LYS A 102 -5.66 -2.11 -12.05
CA LYS A 102 -5.74 -2.80 -13.34
C LYS A 102 -5.12 -1.96 -14.45
N GLU A 103 -5.50 -0.68 -14.55
CA GLU A 103 -4.91 0.25 -15.52
C GLU A 103 -3.39 0.39 -15.34
N TYR A 104 -2.89 0.45 -14.10
CA TYR A 104 -1.46 0.50 -13.81
C TYR A 104 -0.72 -0.73 -14.34
N VAL A 105 -1.23 -1.93 -14.04
CA VAL A 105 -0.60 -3.21 -14.44
C VAL A 105 -0.63 -3.38 -15.96
N GLU A 106 -1.78 -3.11 -16.59
CA GLU A 106 -1.97 -3.25 -18.04
C GLU A 106 -1.10 -2.25 -18.82
N LEU A 107 -1.00 -0.99 -18.37
CA LEU A 107 -0.20 0.05 -19.04
C LEU A 107 1.30 -0.28 -19.05
N HIS A 108 1.80 -0.89 -17.98
CA HIS A 108 3.23 -1.20 -17.83
C HIS A 108 3.59 -2.63 -18.24
N ALA A 109 2.59 -3.46 -18.61
CA ALA A 109 2.76 -4.86 -18.95
C ALA A 109 3.61 -5.62 -17.92
N ILE A 110 3.29 -5.45 -16.64
CA ILE A 110 4.05 -6.03 -15.52
C ILE A 110 3.70 -7.52 -15.40
N GLU A 111 4.73 -8.37 -15.39
CA GLU A 111 4.57 -9.80 -15.13
C GLU A 111 4.07 -10.06 -13.70
N ALA A 112 3.21 -11.07 -13.52
CA ALA A 112 2.49 -11.29 -12.27
C ALA A 112 3.42 -11.53 -11.07
N GLU A 113 4.52 -12.29 -11.25
CA GLU A 113 5.45 -12.57 -10.14
C GLU A 113 6.23 -11.31 -9.73
N GLU A 114 6.67 -10.50 -10.69
CA GLU A 114 7.39 -9.26 -10.42
C GLU A 114 6.48 -8.23 -9.73
N LEU A 115 5.23 -8.16 -10.17
CA LEU A 115 4.20 -7.36 -9.50
C LEU A 115 3.99 -7.80 -8.05
N LEU A 116 3.87 -9.11 -7.80
CA LEU A 116 3.68 -9.65 -6.44
C LEU A 116 4.89 -9.43 -5.54
N LYS A 117 6.12 -9.55 -6.07
CA LYS A 117 7.36 -9.24 -5.33
C LYS A 117 7.38 -7.77 -4.90
N ASP A 118 7.14 -6.85 -5.84
CA ASP A 118 7.14 -5.41 -5.57
C ASP A 118 6.03 -5.03 -4.57
N ILE A 119 4.80 -5.55 -4.73
CA ILE A 119 3.72 -5.33 -3.76
C ILE A 119 4.11 -5.86 -2.38
N LEU A 120 4.71 -7.06 -2.29
CA LEU A 120 5.14 -7.63 -1.02
C LEU A 120 6.25 -6.82 -0.34
N GLU A 121 7.19 -6.25 -1.08
CA GLU A 121 8.22 -5.35 -0.54
C GLU A 121 7.61 -4.11 0.10
N TYR A 122 6.67 -3.46 -0.60
CA TYR A 122 5.93 -2.32 -0.03
C TYR A 122 5.02 -2.74 1.13
N ALA A 123 4.44 -3.94 1.12
CA ALA A 123 3.62 -4.45 2.21
C ALA A 123 4.43 -4.61 3.51
N LYS A 124 5.69 -5.08 3.42
CA LYS A 124 6.61 -5.14 4.58
C LYS A 124 6.92 -3.75 5.14
N CYS A 125 7.19 -2.78 4.26
CA CYS A 125 7.34 -1.39 4.68
C CYS A 125 6.05 -0.87 5.36
N TYR A 126 4.89 -1.22 4.81
CA TYR A 126 3.59 -0.85 5.38
C TYR A 126 3.37 -1.44 6.77
N GLU A 127 3.78 -2.69 7.00
CA GLU A 127 3.70 -3.33 8.31
C GLU A 127 4.46 -2.53 9.37
N VAL A 128 5.66 -2.04 9.03
CA VAL A 128 6.44 -1.15 9.91
C VAL A 128 5.66 0.12 10.22
N LEU A 129 4.97 0.72 9.24
CA LEU A 129 4.14 1.90 9.48
C LEU A 129 2.93 1.61 10.37
N LEU A 130 2.36 0.41 10.32
CA LEU A 130 1.22 0.03 11.15
C LEU A 130 1.65 -0.29 12.59
N CYS A 131 2.74 -1.04 12.74
CA CYS A 131 3.10 -1.70 14.00
C CYS A 131 4.37 -1.14 14.66
N GLY A 132 5.21 -0.44 13.91
CA GLY A 132 6.60 -0.20 14.29
C GLY A 132 7.40 -1.51 14.23
N GLY A 133 8.08 -1.86 15.32
CA GLY A 133 8.84 -3.12 15.42
C GLY A 133 10.27 -3.03 14.85
N THR A 134 10.76 -1.83 14.55
CA THR A 134 12.16 -1.62 14.15
C THR A 134 13.10 -1.79 15.34
N ASN A 135 14.41 -1.90 15.07
CA ASN A 135 15.44 -1.87 16.12
C ASN A 135 15.62 -0.48 16.77
N ASN A 136 14.96 0.57 16.24
CA ASN A 136 15.07 1.93 16.73
C ASN A 136 13.84 2.34 17.56
N LYS A 137 14.04 2.50 18.88
CA LYS A 137 12.99 2.87 19.83
C LYS A 137 12.37 4.24 19.53
N ALA A 138 13.16 5.21 19.07
CA ALA A 138 12.68 6.56 18.79
C ALA A 138 11.76 6.56 17.56
N LEU A 139 12.12 5.80 16.52
CA LEU A 139 11.26 5.61 15.35
C LEU A 139 9.95 4.92 15.74
N ASN A 140 10.01 3.81 16.47
CA ASN A 140 8.80 3.08 16.89
C ASN A 140 7.86 3.98 17.71
N ALA A 141 8.40 4.81 18.59
CA ALA A 141 7.60 5.76 19.36
C ALA A 141 6.97 6.85 18.47
N CYS A 142 7.68 7.32 17.44
CA CYS A 142 7.16 8.26 16.45
C CYS A 142 6.02 7.64 15.62
N ILE A 143 6.20 6.42 15.12
CA ILE A 143 5.18 5.69 14.35
C ILE A 143 3.91 5.51 15.20
N TYR A 144 4.06 5.09 16.46
CA TYR A 144 2.94 4.97 17.38
C TYR A 144 2.15 6.28 17.55
N ARG A 145 2.84 7.42 17.69
CA ARG A 145 2.19 8.72 17.81
C ARG A 145 1.51 9.16 16.51
N LEU A 146 2.16 9.00 15.36
CA LEU A 146 1.58 9.30 14.05
C LEU A 146 0.31 8.47 13.78
N ASN A 147 0.31 7.18 14.12
CA ASN A 147 -0.88 6.34 14.01
C ASN A 147 -2.02 6.79 14.93
N ARG A 148 -1.71 7.26 16.14
CA ARG A 148 -2.72 7.85 17.05
C ARG A 148 -3.28 9.19 16.60
N LEU A 149 -2.54 9.92 15.77
CA LEU A 149 -2.99 11.16 15.14
C LEU A 149 -3.77 10.92 13.84
N GLU A 150 -3.93 9.66 13.42
CA GLU A 150 -4.59 9.25 12.18
C GLU A 150 -4.03 9.95 10.92
N THR A 151 -2.73 10.29 10.93
CA THR A 151 -2.07 11.00 9.83
C THR A 151 -1.69 10.04 8.70
N THR A 152 -2.68 9.41 8.08
CA THR A 152 -2.48 8.44 6.98
C THR A 152 -1.93 9.09 5.71
N VAL A 153 -2.14 10.39 5.54
CA VAL A 153 -1.65 11.19 4.41
C VAL A 153 -0.14 11.12 4.16
N THR A 154 0.66 10.83 5.20
CA THR A 154 2.11 10.72 5.07
C THR A 154 2.59 9.32 4.68
N ARG A 155 1.71 8.31 4.68
CA ARG A 155 2.09 6.92 4.43
C ARG A 155 2.78 6.70 3.08
N PRO A 156 2.30 7.25 1.95
CA PRO A 156 3.01 7.11 0.67
C PRO A 156 4.45 7.64 0.73
N PHE A 157 4.67 8.77 1.39
CA PHE A 157 6.01 9.33 1.56
C PHE A 157 6.89 8.43 2.43
N PHE A 158 6.36 7.93 3.55
CA PHE A 158 7.14 7.06 4.43
C PHE A 158 7.42 5.68 3.84
N LEU A 159 6.54 5.16 2.97
CA LEU A 159 6.81 3.96 2.19
C LEU A 159 8.07 4.11 1.34
N GLU A 160 8.22 5.25 0.66
CA GLU A 160 9.44 5.55 -0.10
C GLU A 160 10.68 5.68 0.80
N VAL A 161 10.57 6.32 1.96
CA VAL A 161 11.68 6.46 2.91
C VAL A 161 12.13 5.10 3.45
N LEU A 162 11.19 4.20 3.78
CA LEU A 162 11.51 2.85 4.23
C LEU A 162 12.10 1.99 3.11
N ARG A 163 11.58 2.13 1.87
CA ARG A 163 12.17 1.47 0.70
C ARG A 163 13.62 1.89 0.47
N LEU A 164 13.94 3.18 0.58
CA LEU A 164 15.31 3.68 0.46
C LEU A 164 16.24 3.06 1.52
N HIS A 165 15.73 2.80 2.72
CA HIS A 165 16.49 2.10 3.75
C HIS A 165 16.71 0.63 3.41
N ASP A 166 15.69 -0.06 2.92
CA ASP A 166 15.79 -1.46 2.51
C ASP A 166 16.72 -1.63 1.29
N ASP A 167 16.78 -0.63 0.41
CA ASP A 167 17.75 -0.53 -0.70
C ASP A 167 19.18 -0.16 -0.24
N GLY A 168 19.39 0.09 1.05
CA GLY A 168 20.69 0.47 1.63
C GLY A 168 21.14 1.90 1.31
N LYS A 169 20.24 2.75 0.79
CA LYS A 169 20.52 4.15 0.45
C LYS A 169 20.37 5.11 1.63
N MET A 170 19.65 4.69 2.66
CA MET A 170 19.49 5.44 3.91
C MET A 170 19.76 4.55 5.11
N ASP A 171 20.45 5.08 6.11
CA ASP A 171 20.60 4.39 7.38
C ASP A 171 19.38 4.61 8.30
N MET A 172 19.28 3.78 9.34
CA MET A 172 18.19 3.81 10.30
C MET A 172 18.10 5.15 11.07
N ALA A 173 19.22 5.86 11.25
CA ALA A 173 19.24 7.15 11.93
C ALA A 173 18.63 8.25 11.04
N GLN A 174 18.96 8.26 9.75
CA GLN A 174 18.38 9.15 8.74
C GLN A 174 16.88 8.93 8.58
N VAL A 175 16.43 7.67 8.50
CA VAL A 175 14.99 7.34 8.49
C VAL A 175 14.31 7.90 9.74
N THR A 176 14.89 7.65 10.91
CA THR A 176 14.34 8.14 12.19
C THR A 176 14.23 9.66 12.20
N GLU A 177 15.24 10.36 11.70
CA GLU A 177 15.25 11.81 11.61
C GLU A 177 14.13 12.34 10.69
N VAL A 178 13.92 11.72 9.52
CA VAL A 178 12.83 12.07 8.59
C VAL A 178 11.45 11.93 9.25
N PHE A 179 11.22 10.83 9.98
CA PHE A 179 9.96 10.61 10.70
C PHE A 179 9.74 11.67 11.79
N LEU A 180 10.76 11.94 12.61
CA LEU A 180 10.65 12.92 13.71
C LEU A 180 10.43 14.35 13.20
N ILE A 181 11.10 14.76 12.12
CA ILE A 181 10.88 16.07 11.50
C ILE A 181 9.47 16.15 10.93
N THR A 182 9.00 15.09 10.26
CA THR A 182 7.63 15.04 9.71
C THR A 182 6.59 15.16 10.82
N GLU A 183 6.75 14.43 11.92
CA GLU A 183 5.90 14.53 13.10
C GLU A 183 5.88 15.96 13.65
N ASN A 184 7.04 16.58 13.86
CA ASN A 184 7.14 17.96 14.33
C ASN A 184 6.46 18.95 13.38
N TYR A 185 6.62 18.76 12.07
CA TYR A 185 5.99 19.59 11.05
C TYR A 185 4.46 19.48 11.13
N LEU A 186 3.91 18.26 11.18
CA LEU A 186 2.47 18.05 11.33
C LEU A 186 1.94 18.66 12.62
N PHE A 187 2.61 18.43 13.74
CA PHE A 187 2.21 18.95 15.05
C PHE A 187 2.18 20.48 15.09
N ARG A 188 3.19 21.15 14.50
CA ARG A 188 3.21 22.61 14.38
C ARG A 188 2.07 23.14 13.53
N ARG A 189 1.75 22.48 12.41
CA ARG A 189 0.60 22.87 11.57
C ARG A 189 -0.72 22.75 12.32
N THR A 190 -0.89 21.69 13.11
CA THR A 190 -2.07 21.52 13.96
C THR A 190 -2.19 22.64 15.00
N ILE A 191 -1.09 23.00 15.68
CA ILE A 191 -1.09 24.12 16.65
C ILE A 191 -1.44 25.45 15.99
N CYS A 192 -0.99 25.67 14.76
CA CYS A 192 -1.25 26.90 14.00
C CYS A 192 -2.57 26.88 13.23
N ASP A 193 -3.45 25.90 13.45
CA ASP A 193 -4.73 25.72 12.77
C ASP A 193 -4.61 25.77 11.23
N LEU A 194 -3.50 25.27 10.69
CA LEU A 194 -3.25 25.27 9.25
C LEU A 194 -4.07 24.18 8.55
N PRO A 195 -4.64 24.46 7.36
CA PRO A 195 -5.43 23.48 6.62
C PRO A 195 -4.65 22.19 6.32
N THR A 196 -5.31 21.05 6.54
CA THR A 196 -4.75 19.70 6.31
C THR A 196 -4.98 19.20 4.88
N ASN A 197 -5.89 19.82 4.13
CA ASN A 197 -6.20 19.47 2.73
C ASN A 197 -5.00 19.56 1.79
N VAL A 198 -4.01 20.43 2.10
CA VAL A 198 -2.78 20.59 1.30
C VAL A 198 -1.77 19.45 1.55
N LEU A 199 -1.86 18.76 2.69
CA LEU A 199 -0.89 17.74 3.09
C LEU A 199 -0.82 16.58 2.09
N ASN A 200 -1.98 16.18 1.54
CA ASN A 200 -2.06 15.14 0.51
C ASN A 200 -1.13 15.44 -0.66
N LYS A 201 -1.19 16.68 -1.17
CA LYS A 201 -0.36 17.10 -2.31
C LYS A 201 1.12 17.25 -1.92
N ILE A 202 1.39 17.76 -0.71
CA ILE A 202 2.76 17.93 -0.22
C ILE A 202 3.44 16.56 -0.14
N PHE A 203 2.90 15.63 0.64
CA PHE A 203 3.57 14.35 0.92
C PHE A 203 3.61 13.43 -0.29
N LEU A 204 2.60 13.46 -1.16
CA LEU A 204 2.61 12.72 -2.42
C LEU A 204 3.77 13.12 -3.34
N MET A 205 4.11 14.40 -3.37
CA MET A 205 5.17 14.92 -4.25
C MET A 205 6.53 15.05 -3.57
N LEU A 206 6.59 14.93 -2.24
CA LEU A 206 7.76 15.30 -1.45
C LEU A 206 9.00 14.48 -1.82
N HIS A 207 8.86 13.15 -1.91
CA HIS A 207 9.96 12.27 -2.31
C HIS A 207 10.50 12.65 -3.70
N ARG A 208 9.62 12.84 -4.69
CA ARG A 208 10.00 13.26 -6.05
C ARG A 208 10.67 14.64 -6.07
N GLU A 209 10.25 15.56 -5.22
CA GLU A 209 10.88 16.88 -5.09
C GLU A 209 12.29 16.77 -4.51
N ILE A 210 12.48 15.91 -3.50
CA ILE A 210 13.79 15.65 -2.87
C ILE A 210 14.78 15.08 -3.89
N VAL A 211 14.41 14.01 -4.60
CA VAL A 211 15.28 13.35 -5.58
C VAL A 211 15.63 14.28 -6.76
N ARG A 212 14.75 15.23 -7.09
CA ARG A 212 14.97 16.19 -8.19
C ARG A 212 16.05 17.23 -7.93
N TYR A 213 16.50 17.45 -6.69
CA TYR A 213 17.45 18.54 -6.40
C TYR A 213 18.83 18.35 -7.08
N ASP A 214 19.26 17.11 -7.31
CA ASP A 214 20.50 16.80 -8.04
C ASP A 214 20.46 15.46 -8.82
N GLY A 215 19.37 14.70 -8.73
CA GLY A 215 19.25 13.40 -9.38
C GLY A 215 19.86 12.23 -8.59
N GLU A 216 20.36 12.47 -7.39
CA GLU A 216 20.96 11.46 -6.50
C GLU A 216 20.25 11.40 -5.14
N ASP A 217 20.29 10.22 -4.52
CA ASP A 217 19.73 10.00 -3.17
C ASP A 217 20.67 10.51 -2.05
N ALA A 218 21.83 11.09 -2.39
CA ALA A 218 22.76 11.70 -1.45
C ALA A 218 22.12 12.86 -0.67
N ASP A 219 22.52 13.08 0.58
CA ASP A 219 22.03 14.19 1.43
C ASP A 219 20.49 14.28 1.54
N TYR A 220 19.78 13.16 1.42
CA TYR A 220 18.32 13.07 1.39
C TYR A 220 17.65 13.87 2.53
N VAL A 221 18.20 13.76 3.74
CA VAL A 221 17.64 14.41 4.95
C VAL A 221 17.74 15.94 4.86
N GLU A 222 18.84 16.49 4.36
CA GLU A 222 19.02 17.95 4.23
C GLU A 222 18.12 18.53 3.13
N LYS A 223 18.02 17.83 2.00
CA LYS A 223 17.07 18.18 0.93
C LYS A 223 15.63 18.12 1.40
N PHE A 224 15.28 17.11 2.19
CA PHE A 224 13.97 16.97 2.82
C PHE A 224 13.66 18.14 3.77
N LYS A 225 14.60 18.51 4.65
CA LYS A 225 14.46 19.69 5.52
C LYS A 225 14.20 20.96 4.70
N TYR A 226 14.99 21.19 3.66
CA TYR A 226 14.83 22.34 2.77
C TYR A 226 13.48 22.35 2.04
N ALA A 227 13.08 21.21 1.48
CA ALA A 227 11.80 21.06 0.79
C ALA A 227 10.62 21.38 1.71
N LEU A 228 10.61 20.87 2.95
CA LEU A 228 9.55 21.16 3.92
C LEU A 228 9.51 22.62 4.37
N LEU A 229 10.66 23.29 4.55
CA LEU A 229 10.70 24.72 4.91
C LEU A 229 10.03 25.60 3.85
N SER A 230 10.04 25.18 2.59
CA SER A 230 9.35 25.89 1.51
C SER A 230 7.83 25.72 1.52
N LYS A 231 7.28 24.76 2.27
CA LYS A 231 5.84 24.47 2.36
C LYS A 231 5.24 25.15 3.60
N LYS A 232 4.52 26.25 3.38
CA LYS A 232 3.70 26.92 4.42
C LYS A 232 2.31 26.32 4.48
#